data_AF-A0A1G2F407-F1
#
_entry.id   AF-A0A1G2F407-F1
#
_cell.length_a   1.000
_cell.length_b   1.000
_cell.length_c   1.000
_cell.angle_alpha   90.00
_cell.angle_beta   90.00
_cell.angle_gamma   90.00
#
_symmetry.space_group_name_H-M   'P 1'
#
loop_
_entity.id
_entity.type
_entity.pdbx_description
1 polymer ?
#
loop_
_entity_poly.entity_id
_entity_poly.type
_entity_poly.pdbx_seq_one_letter_code
_entity_poly.pdbx_strand_id
1 'polypeptide(L)'
;MSTLQKQIILGFAVILLGAFFWYFLHYVFYVGNLTTGCWIAGGTLFLLWGIGLCLAMLLIDDNKVLYGSFLITLGLFGLFFNNEPFYYLAGLIILFAAFCSASAMIKREEEIQVNLNFWRIWQRGLPRLLTALFIVVALVYFFSPHPAEIAKREITIPRETFNSVIKPFEKLITERLPEGVNDLDIEASKILTPKEIKELKDKYNIELKEDETLKDFIYKLANYQLNVAPDPYKKFIPIGLAIALFLSLKIVSFIFVPLTILLSWLIMKILLALKFTRIERETKEVETVKL
;
A
#
# COMPACT_ATOMS: atom_id res chain seq x y z
N MET A 1 -32.71 18.15 18.24
CA MET A 1 -31.26 18.36 18.04
C MET A 1 -31.04 19.58 17.19
N SER A 2 -30.17 20.49 17.62
CA SER A 2 -29.73 21.61 16.80
C SER A 2 -28.89 21.12 15.61
N THR A 3 -28.81 21.91 14.54
CA THR A 3 -27.98 21.60 13.37
C THR A 3 -26.52 21.38 13.78
N LEU A 4 -26.00 22.21 14.68
CA LEU A 4 -24.65 22.09 15.23
C LEU A 4 -24.42 20.75 15.95
N GLN A 5 -25.38 20.28 16.77
CA GLN A 5 -25.27 18.97 17.44
C GLN A 5 -25.16 17.82 16.42
N LYS A 6 -25.93 17.88 15.32
CA LYS A 6 -25.88 16.84 14.27
C LYS A 6 -24.53 16.81 13.57
N GLN A 7 -23.97 17.98 13.28
CA GLN A 7 -22.65 18.12 12.67
C GLN A 7 -21.55 17.59 13.61
N ILE A 8 -21.63 17.88 14.90
CA ILE A 8 -20.68 17.36 15.90
C ILE A 8 -20.74 15.83 15.99
N ILE A 9 -21.93 15.23 16.00
CA ILE A 9 -22.08 13.77 16.02
C ILE A 9 -21.42 13.15 14.80
N LEU A 10 -21.64 13.73 13.62
CA LEU A 10 -21.09 13.21 12.38
C LEU A 10 -19.56 13.38 12.32
N GLY A 11 -19.04 14.53 12.77
CA GLY A 11 -17.60 14.74 12.95
C GLY A 11 -16.96 13.76 13.94
N PHE A 12 -17.64 13.47 15.07
CA PHE A 12 -17.19 12.48 16.04
C PHE A 12 -17.17 11.05 15.46
N ALA A 13 -18.17 10.68 14.67
CA ALA A 13 -18.19 9.40 13.97
C ALA A 13 -17.01 9.26 13.00
N VAL A 14 -16.66 10.33 12.27
CA VAL A 14 -15.48 10.36 11.38
C VAL A 14 -14.18 10.18 12.18
N ILE A 15 -14.06 10.85 13.33
CA ILE A 15 -12.89 10.70 14.21
C ILE A 15 -12.76 9.26 14.69
N LEU A 16 -13.83 8.66 15.21
CA LEU A 16 -13.82 7.28 15.69
C LEU A 16 -13.44 6.29 14.58
N LEU A 17 -14.11 6.36 13.43
CA LEU A 17 -13.83 5.48 12.30
C LEU A 17 -12.39 5.64 11.79
N GLY A 18 -11.89 6.88 11.74
CA GLY A 18 -10.51 7.16 11.36
C GLY A 18 -9.50 6.63 12.38
N ALA A 19 -9.78 6.77 13.68
CA ALA A 19 -8.95 6.22 14.75
C ALA A 19 -8.82 4.69 14.64
N PHE A 20 -9.94 4.00 14.45
CA PHE A 20 -9.95 2.56 14.25
C PHE A 20 -9.23 2.16 12.96
N PHE A 21 -9.43 2.90 11.87
CA PHE A 21 -8.71 2.66 10.63
C PHE A 21 -7.19 2.74 10.83
N TRP A 22 -6.68 3.79 11.47
CA TRP A 22 -5.25 3.93 11.76
C TRP A 22 -4.71 2.84 12.68
N TYR A 23 -5.46 2.49 13.72
CA TYR A 23 -5.10 1.41 14.63
C TYR A 23 -4.96 0.06 13.89
N PHE A 24 -5.94 -0.30 13.07
CA PHE A 24 -5.90 -1.55 12.30
C PHE A 24 -4.80 -1.53 11.24
N LEU A 25 -4.56 -0.38 10.60
CA LEU A 25 -3.46 -0.23 9.65
C LEU A 25 -2.11 -0.46 10.31
N HIS A 26 -1.91 0.11 11.51
CA HIS A 26 -0.71 -0.12 12.31
C HIS A 26 -0.58 -1.61 12.66
N TYR A 27 -1.66 -2.24 13.11
CA TYR A 27 -1.67 -3.66 13.43
C TYR A 27 -1.26 -4.54 12.23
N VAL A 28 -1.81 -4.26 11.04
CA VAL A 28 -1.51 -4.98 9.80
C VAL A 28 -0.05 -4.87 9.40
N PHE A 29 0.57 -3.69 9.51
CA PHE A 29 1.94 -3.47 9.03
C PHE A 29 3.04 -3.68 10.08
N TYR A 30 2.77 -3.48 11.36
CA TYR A 30 3.80 -3.52 12.42
C TYR A 30 3.71 -4.74 13.33
N VAL A 31 2.52 -5.27 13.60
CA VAL A 31 2.34 -6.39 14.56
C VAL A 31 2.35 -7.75 13.86
N GLY A 32 2.03 -7.79 12.56
CA GLY A 32 2.37 -8.92 11.70
C GLY A 32 1.56 -10.21 11.89
N ASN A 33 0.47 -10.19 12.67
CA ASN A 33 -0.42 -11.34 12.75
C ASN A 33 -1.39 -11.34 11.55
N LEU A 34 -0.88 -11.81 10.41
CA LEU A 34 -1.48 -11.88 9.07
C LEU A 34 -2.71 -12.79 8.98
N THR A 35 -3.61 -12.77 9.96
CA THR A 35 -4.92 -13.41 9.80
C THR A 35 -5.69 -12.66 8.72
N THR A 36 -6.31 -13.39 7.80
CA THR A 36 -7.13 -12.83 6.71
C THR A 36 -8.22 -11.88 7.26
N GLY A 37 -8.68 -12.10 8.50
CA GLY A 37 -9.63 -11.25 9.20
C GLY A 37 -9.15 -9.81 9.44
N CYS A 38 -7.87 -9.58 9.75
CA CYS A 38 -7.36 -8.23 9.99
C CYS A 38 -7.36 -7.36 8.72
N TRP A 39 -7.05 -7.96 7.56
CA TRP A 39 -7.13 -7.27 6.27
C TRP A 39 -8.58 -6.93 5.89
N ILE A 40 -9.51 -7.86 6.12
CA ILE A 40 -10.93 -7.64 5.86
C ILE A 40 -11.48 -6.53 6.79
N ALA A 41 -11.10 -6.55 8.07
CA ALA A 41 -11.49 -5.53 9.04
C ALA A 41 -10.92 -4.16 8.66
N GLY A 42 -9.63 -4.08 8.31
CA GLY A 42 -8.99 -2.86 7.84
C GLY A 42 -9.66 -2.30 6.58
N GLY A 43 -9.95 -3.14 5.60
CA GLY A 43 -10.67 -2.75 4.38
C GLY A 43 -12.09 -2.26 4.64
N THR A 44 -12.80 -2.88 5.58
CA THR A 44 -14.15 -2.49 5.98
C THR A 44 -14.16 -1.17 6.73
N LEU A 45 -13.22 -0.97 7.67
CA LEU A 45 -13.05 0.30 8.37
C LEU A 45 -12.64 1.43 7.42
N PHE A 46 -11.78 1.13 6.45
CA PHE A 46 -11.41 2.07 5.39
C PHE A 46 -12.63 2.51 4.58
N LEU A 47 -13.50 1.57 4.21
CA LEU A 47 -14.77 1.84 3.52
C LEU A 47 -15.72 2.69 4.37
N LEU A 48 -15.93 2.31 5.63
CA LEU A 48 -16.80 3.04 6.54
C LEU A 48 -16.29 4.47 6.80
N TRP A 49 -14.97 4.63 6.97
CA TRP A 49 -14.37 5.94 7.14
C TRP A 49 -14.50 6.80 5.88
N GLY A 50 -14.28 6.22 4.69
CA GLY A 50 -14.49 6.89 3.41
C GLY A 50 -15.93 7.38 3.23
N ILE A 51 -16.92 6.55 3.58
CA ILE A 51 -18.33 6.93 3.62
C ILE A 51 -18.56 8.09 4.60
N GLY A 52 -18.05 7.98 5.82
CA GLY A 52 -18.18 9.01 6.84
C GLY A 52 -17.62 10.36 6.36
N LEU A 53 -16.47 10.35 5.69
CA LEU A 53 -15.86 11.55 5.11
C LEU A 53 -16.70 12.14 3.98
N CYS A 54 -17.23 11.32 3.06
CA CYS A 54 -18.13 11.78 2.00
C CYS A 54 -19.37 12.47 2.56
N LEU A 55 -19.97 11.89 3.61
CA LEU A 55 -21.11 12.48 4.29
C LEU A 55 -20.73 13.76 5.04
N ALA A 56 -19.56 13.78 5.69
CA ALA A 56 -19.08 14.96 6.42
C ALA A 56 -18.84 16.15 5.51
N MET A 57 -18.19 15.93 4.36
CA MET A 57 -17.93 16.97 3.38
C MET A 57 -19.21 17.58 2.80
N LEU A 58 -20.30 16.80 2.75
CA LEU A 58 -21.58 17.22 2.19
C LEU A 58 -22.54 17.82 3.23
N LEU A 59 -22.55 17.29 4.46
CA LEU A 59 -23.56 17.64 5.48
C LEU A 59 -23.06 18.63 6.54
N ILE A 60 -21.75 18.83 6.65
CA ILE A 60 -21.17 19.74 7.65
C ILE A 60 -20.89 21.09 6.99
N ASP A 61 -21.76 22.05 7.30
CA ASP A 61 -21.62 23.43 6.86
C ASP A 61 -20.54 24.15 7.65
N ASP A 62 -20.44 23.89 8.96
CA ASP A 62 -19.44 24.54 9.83
C ASP A 62 -18.03 24.03 9.51
N ASN A 63 -17.24 24.90 8.89
CA ASN A 63 -15.86 24.61 8.51
C ASN A 63 -14.98 24.24 9.72
N LYS A 64 -15.22 24.79 10.91
CA LYS A 64 -14.45 24.44 12.12
C LYS A 64 -14.70 23.00 12.54
N VAL A 65 -15.96 22.55 12.46
CA VAL A 65 -16.32 21.15 12.77
C VAL A 65 -15.75 20.20 11.72
N LEU A 66 -15.87 20.53 10.44
CA LEU A 66 -15.37 19.69 9.35
C LEU A 66 -13.83 19.55 9.38
N TYR A 67 -13.11 20.68 9.36
CA TYR A 67 -11.64 20.64 9.37
C TYR A 67 -11.08 20.20 10.73
N GLY A 68 -11.73 20.58 11.84
CA GLY A 68 -11.33 20.16 13.18
C GLY A 68 -11.44 18.64 13.37
N SER A 69 -12.54 18.03 12.92
CA SER A 69 -12.69 16.57 13.01
C SER A 69 -11.66 15.82 12.17
N PHE A 70 -11.36 16.33 10.96
CA PHE A 70 -10.31 15.74 10.13
C PHE A 70 -8.92 15.93 10.74
N LEU A 71 -8.59 17.11 11.27
CA LEU A 71 -7.31 17.38 11.96
C LEU A 71 -7.11 16.49 13.18
N ILE A 72 -8.15 16.30 14.01
CA ILE A 72 -8.08 15.37 15.14
C ILE A 72 -7.78 13.94 14.64
N THR A 73 -8.43 13.53 13.55
CA THR A 73 -8.17 12.22 12.92
C THR A 73 -6.73 12.08 12.44
N LEU A 74 -6.13 13.14 11.89
CA LEU A 74 -4.71 13.17 11.54
C LEU A 74 -3.80 13.23 12.77
N GLY A 75 -4.22 13.86 13.86
CA GLY A 75 -3.49 13.84 15.14
C GLY A 75 -3.43 12.43 15.73
N LEU A 76 -4.53 11.68 15.65
CA LEU A 76 -4.60 10.29 16.10
C LEU A 76 -3.69 9.35 15.30
N PHE A 77 -3.41 9.65 14.03
CA PHE A 77 -2.40 8.92 13.26
C PHE A 77 -1.04 8.91 13.99
N GLY A 78 -0.62 10.04 14.56
CA GLY A 78 0.66 10.16 15.26
C GLY A 78 0.78 9.28 16.52
N LEU A 79 -0.35 8.88 17.13
CA LEU A 79 -0.34 7.95 18.27
C LEU A 79 0.08 6.54 17.86
N PHE A 80 -0.20 6.15 16.61
CA PHE A 80 0.11 4.81 16.10
C PHE A 80 1.41 4.78 15.29
N PHE A 81 1.76 5.88 14.62
CA PHE A 81 2.91 5.96 13.72
C PHE A 81 3.89 7.05 14.16
N ASN A 82 4.83 6.69 15.04
CA ASN A 82 5.81 7.64 15.61
C ASN A 82 7.29 7.32 15.25
N ASN A 83 7.53 6.37 14.36
CA ASN A 83 8.90 5.94 14.07
C ASN A 83 9.68 6.98 13.24
N GLU A 84 9.02 7.63 12.29
CA GLU A 84 9.63 8.55 11.31
C GLU A 84 8.79 9.83 11.15
N PRO A 85 8.72 10.68 12.20
CA PRO A 85 7.71 11.73 12.32
C PRO A 85 7.79 12.79 11.22
N PHE A 86 9.00 13.12 10.74
CA PHE A 86 9.17 14.15 9.70
C PHE A 86 8.57 13.74 8.34
N TYR A 87 8.80 12.50 7.92
CA TYR A 87 8.26 11.99 6.65
C TYR A 87 6.74 11.80 6.72
N TYR A 88 6.25 11.31 7.87
CA TYR A 88 4.82 11.21 8.12
C TYR A 88 4.13 12.57 8.11
N LEU A 89 4.74 13.59 8.72
CA LEU A 89 4.19 14.95 8.73
C LEU A 89 4.03 15.49 7.30
N ALA A 90 5.02 15.29 6.42
CA ALA A 90 4.91 15.69 5.02
C ALA A 90 3.73 15.00 4.30
N GLY A 91 3.57 13.69 4.51
CA GLY A 91 2.42 12.93 3.98
C GLY A 91 1.08 13.43 4.52
N LEU A 92 1.00 13.74 5.82
CA LEU A 92 -0.21 14.28 6.46
C LEU A 92 -0.56 15.69 5.96
N ILE A 93 0.43 16.54 5.68
CA ILE A 93 0.21 17.86 5.06
C ILE A 93 -0.41 17.70 3.66
N ILE A 94 0.13 16.77 2.85
CA ILE A 94 -0.43 16.47 1.52
C ILE A 94 -1.86 15.95 1.64
N LEU A 95 -2.13 15.05 2.60
CA LEU A 95 -3.46 14.52 2.86
C LEU A 95 -4.44 15.61 3.32
N PHE A 96 -4.00 16.53 4.17
CA PHE A 96 -4.79 17.67 4.61
C PHE A 96 -5.10 18.63 3.45
N ALA A 97 -4.10 18.96 2.63
CA ALA A 97 -4.31 19.79 1.45
C ALA A 97 -5.28 19.13 0.44
N ALA A 98 -5.16 17.82 0.24
CA ALA A 98 -6.08 17.05 -0.60
C ALA A 98 -7.50 17.03 -0.04
N PHE A 99 -7.66 16.96 1.28
CA PHE A 99 -8.96 17.06 1.96
C PHE A 99 -9.59 18.43 1.75
N CYS A 100 -8.83 19.52 1.96
CA CYS A 100 -9.31 20.88 1.71
C CYS A 100 -9.70 21.11 0.24
N SER A 101 -8.92 20.55 -0.70
CA SER A 101 -9.27 20.61 -2.13
C SER A 101 -10.54 19.83 -2.43
N ALA A 102 -10.68 18.62 -1.88
CA ALA A 102 -11.86 17.77 -2.08
C ALA A 102 -13.13 18.39 -1.50
N SER A 103 -13.07 18.94 -0.27
CA SER A 103 -14.21 19.60 0.36
C SER A 103 -14.65 20.83 -0.43
N ALA A 104 -13.70 21.67 -0.85
CA ALA A 104 -14.00 22.86 -1.66
C ALA A 104 -14.64 22.51 -3.01
N MET A 105 -14.17 21.45 -3.67
CA MET A 105 -14.77 20.98 -4.92
C MET A 105 -16.17 20.43 -4.74
N ILE A 106 -16.42 19.69 -3.65
CA ILE A 106 -17.73 19.13 -3.33
C ILE A 106 -18.74 20.25 -3.06
N LYS A 107 -18.39 21.22 -2.21
CA LYS A 107 -19.24 22.39 -1.91
C LYS A 107 -19.52 23.22 -3.17
N ARG A 108 -18.50 23.47 -3.99
CA ARG A 108 -18.67 24.18 -5.26
C ARG A 108 -19.58 23.43 -6.24
N GLU A 109 -19.48 22.11 -6.32
CA GLU A 109 -20.33 21.32 -7.22
C GLU A 109 -21.78 21.27 -6.72
N GLU A 110 -21.99 21.21 -5.41
CA GLU A 110 -23.30 21.33 -4.77
C GLU A 110 -23.95 22.69 -5.06
N GLU A 111 -23.19 23.79 -4.95
CA GLU A 111 -23.68 25.14 -5.23
C GLU A 111 -24.10 25.35 -6.69
N ILE A 112 -23.38 24.75 -7.65
CA ILE A 112 -23.61 24.90 -9.10
C ILE A 112 -24.80 24.05 -9.57
N GLN A 113 -25.07 22.92 -8.93
CA GLN A 113 -26.07 21.97 -9.42
C GLN A 113 -27.50 22.40 -9.10
N VAL A 114 -28.30 22.60 -10.16
CA VAL A 114 -29.75 22.83 -10.07
C VAL A 114 -30.48 21.59 -9.52
N ASN A 115 -30.01 20.39 -9.89
CA ASN A 115 -30.47 19.12 -9.36
C ASN A 115 -29.29 18.37 -8.74
N LEU A 116 -29.40 18.02 -7.45
CA LEU A 116 -28.36 17.29 -6.73
C LEU A 116 -28.09 15.92 -7.36
N ASN A 117 -26.93 15.79 -7.99
CA ASN A 117 -26.39 14.54 -8.49
C ASN A 117 -25.19 14.11 -7.64
N PHE A 118 -25.48 13.35 -6.57
CA PHE A 118 -24.51 12.86 -5.59
C PHE A 118 -23.32 12.12 -6.23
N TRP A 119 -23.56 11.36 -7.30
CA TRP A 119 -22.51 10.67 -8.02
C TRP A 119 -21.48 11.64 -8.59
N ARG A 120 -21.98 12.68 -9.29
CA ARG A 120 -21.12 13.69 -9.90
C ARG A 120 -20.39 14.56 -8.87
N ILE A 121 -21.05 14.88 -7.76
CA ILE A 121 -20.46 15.65 -6.64
C ILE A 121 -19.26 14.91 -6.06
N TRP A 122 -19.45 13.65 -5.65
CA TRP A 122 -18.38 12.89 -4.98
C TRP A 122 -17.28 12.41 -5.94
N GLN A 123 -17.58 12.14 -7.22
CA GLN A 123 -16.56 11.79 -8.21
C GLN A 123 -15.51 12.90 -8.43
N ARG A 124 -15.84 14.17 -8.16
CA ARG A 124 -14.89 15.28 -8.34
C ARG A 124 -13.90 15.43 -7.18
N GLY A 125 -14.30 15.11 -5.95
CA GLY A 125 -13.46 15.27 -4.76
C GLY A 125 -12.78 13.97 -4.28
N LEU A 126 -13.52 12.86 -4.25
CA LEU A 126 -13.06 11.62 -3.59
C LEU A 126 -11.78 11.01 -4.20
N PRO A 127 -11.58 10.97 -5.54
CA PRO A 127 -10.37 10.40 -6.12
C PRO A 127 -9.07 11.11 -5.69
N ARG A 128 -9.12 12.43 -5.46
CA ARG A 128 -7.96 13.21 -5.02
C ARG A 128 -7.59 12.87 -3.58
N LEU A 129 -8.59 12.84 -2.71
CA LEU A 129 -8.42 12.46 -1.31
C LEU A 129 -7.84 11.04 -1.18
N LEU A 130 -8.42 10.07 -1.90
CA LEU A 130 -7.94 8.69 -1.86
C LEU A 130 -6.51 8.56 -2.39
N THR A 131 -6.14 9.32 -3.42
CA THR A 131 -4.77 9.29 -3.94
C THR A 131 -3.78 9.77 -2.87
N ALA A 132 -4.06 10.89 -2.21
CA ALA A 132 -3.21 11.38 -1.11
C ALA A 132 -3.16 10.39 0.06
N LEU A 133 -4.29 9.76 0.38
CA LEU A 133 -4.37 8.75 1.43
C LEU A 133 -3.54 7.51 1.09
N PHE A 134 -3.56 7.03 -0.16
CA PHE A 134 -2.71 5.91 -0.59
C PHE A 134 -1.22 6.24 -0.58
N ILE A 135 -0.85 7.50 -0.84
CA ILE A 135 0.54 7.94 -0.66
C ILE A 135 0.94 7.80 0.81
N VAL A 136 0.09 8.23 1.76
CA VAL A 136 0.35 8.06 3.20
C VAL A 136 0.44 6.59 3.58
N VAL A 137 -0.50 5.75 3.11
CA VAL A 137 -0.47 4.29 3.38
C VAL A 137 0.80 3.64 2.82
N ALA A 138 1.22 4.01 1.60
CA ALA A 138 2.45 3.51 1.01
C ALA A 138 3.70 3.97 1.77
N LEU A 139 3.69 5.19 2.29
CA LEU A 139 4.76 5.75 3.11
C LEU A 139 4.84 5.04 4.48
N VAL A 140 3.71 4.75 5.11
CA VAL A 140 3.63 3.89 6.30
C VAL A 140 4.19 2.50 6.03
N TYR A 141 3.80 1.90 4.91
CA TYR A 141 4.31 0.58 4.54
C TYR A 141 5.82 0.60 4.27
N PHE A 142 6.34 1.64 3.61
CA PHE A 142 7.78 1.80 3.36
C PHE A 142 8.61 1.80 4.66
N PHE A 143 8.12 2.49 5.69
CA PHE A 143 8.76 2.55 7.02
C PHE A 143 8.30 1.45 7.98
N SER A 144 7.56 0.45 7.50
CA SER A 144 7.21 -0.74 8.28
C SER A 144 8.37 -1.74 8.28
N PRO A 145 8.45 -2.66 9.26
CA PRO A 145 9.55 -3.64 9.33
C PRO A 145 9.54 -4.62 8.14
N HIS A 146 8.38 -4.88 7.54
CA HIS A 146 8.20 -5.97 6.59
C HIS A 146 9.03 -5.83 5.29
N PRO A 147 9.03 -4.67 4.58
CA PRO A 147 9.89 -4.51 3.40
C PRO A 147 11.38 -4.61 3.70
N ALA A 148 11.81 -4.14 4.87
CA ALA A 148 13.20 -4.22 5.30
C ALA A 148 13.62 -5.67 5.60
N GLU A 149 12.72 -6.48 6.18
CA GLU A 149 12.94 -7.92 6.35
C GLU A 149 13.05 -8.64 5.01
N ILE A 150 12.19 -8.33 4.04
CA ILE A 150 12.24 -8.92 2.69
C ILE A 150 13.59 -8.62 2.03
N ALA A 151 14.10 -7.39 2.17
CA ALA A 151 15.40 -7.02 1.60
C ALA A 151 16.59 -7.75 2.24
N LYS A 152 16.44 -8.25 3.48
CA LYS A 152 17.47 -9.01 4.20
C LYS A 152 17.41 -10.52 3.95
N ARG A 153 16.32 -11.04 3.38
CA ARG A 153 16.19 -12.47 3.10
C ARG A 153 17.15 -12.88 2.00
N GLU A 154 17.86 -13.97 2.22
CA GLU A 154 18.66 -14.60 1.18
C GLU A 154 17.73 -15.14 0.09
N ILE A 155 18.02 -14.79 -1.15
CA ILE A 155 17.31 -15.28 -2.32
C ILE A 155 17.93 -16.62 -2.67
N THR A 156 17.21 -17.70 -2.40
CA THR A 156 17.61 -19.06 -2.77
C THR A 156 16.83 -19.52 -3.99
N ILE A 157 17.52 -19.94 -5.05
CA ILE A 157 16.88 -20.55 -6.22
C ILE A 157 16.32 -21.91 -5.80
N PRO A 158 15.04 -22.23 -6.03
CA PRO A 158 14.53 -23.58 -5.85
C PRO A 158 15.32 -24.57 -6.72
N ARG A 159 15.67 -25.74 -6.16
CA ARG A 159 16.55 -26.69 -6.84
C ARG A 159 15.99 -27.17 -8.19
N GLU A 160 14.68 -27.36 -8.27
CA GLU A 160 14.00 -27.73 -9.52
C GLU A 160 14.13 -26.66 -10.61
N THR A 161 14.01 -25.39 -10.24
CA THR A 161 14.21 -24.26 -11.15
C THR A 161 15.65 -24.21 -11.64
N PHE A 162 16.61 -24.39 -10.73
CA PHE A 162 18.03 -24.45 -11.10
C PHE A 162 18.31 -25.61 -12.06
N ASN A 163 17.83 -26.82 -11.76
CA ASN A 163 18.02 -28.00 -12.60
C ASN A 163 17.41 -27.78 -14.00
N SER A 164 16.25 -27.14 -14.09
CA SER A 164 15.59 -26.82 -15.36
C SER A 164 16.37 -25.79 -16.18
N VAL A 165 16.95 -24.80 -15.52
CA VAL A 165 17.74 -23.73 -16.15
C VAL A 165 19.11 -24.23 -16.60
N ILE A 166 19.76 -25.10 -15.82
CA ILE A 166 21.13 -25.55 -16.13
C ILE A 166 21.15 -26.60 -17.24
N LYS A 167 20.10 -27.43 -17.36
CA LYS A 167 20.00 -28.55 -18.31
C LYS A 167 20.38 -28.21 -19.77
N PRO A 168 19.90 -27.10 -20.37
CA PRO A 168 20.29 -26.72 -21.73
C PRO A 168 21.77 -26.33 -21.86
N PHE A 169 22.41 -25.94 -20.76
CA PHE A 169 23.81 -25.52 -20.71
C PHE A 169 24.76 -26.64 -20.28
N GLU A 170 24.26 -27.79 -19.80
CA GLU A 170 25.09 -28.88 -19.29
C GLU A 170 26.17 -29.26 -20.30
N LYS A 171 25.80 -29.45 -21.56
CA LYS A 171 26.73 -29.79 -22.65
C LYS A 171 27.80 -28.71 -22.88
N LEU A 172 27.42 -27.43 -22.84
CA LEU A 172 28.34 -26.30 -23.03
C LEU A 172 29.31 -26.17 -21.85
N ILE A 173 28.86 -26.52 -20.65
CA ILE A 173 29.68 -26.51 -19.44
C ILE A 173 30.66 -27.68 -19.48
N THR A 174 30.19 -28.89 -19.81
CA THR A 174 31.05 -30.09 -19.88
C THR A 174 32.12 -29.98 -20.96
N GLU A 175 31.85 -29.33 -22.10
CA GLU A 175 32.84 -29.07 -23.16
C GLU A 175 34.00 -28.15 -22.72
N ARG A 176 33.85 -27.42 -21.61
CA ARG A 176 34.90 -26.56 -21.04
C ARG A 176 35.63 -27.18 -19.85
N LEU A 177 35.24 -28.40 -19.44
CA LEU A 177 35.88 -29.12 -18.34
C LEU A 177 37.11 -29.91 -18.85
N PRO A 178 38.02 -30.32 -17.94
CA PRO A 178 39.19 -31.13 -18.31
C PRO A 178 38.78 -32.42 -19.04
N GLU A 179 39.65 -32.90 -19.95
CA GLU A 179 39.43 -34.14 -20.69
C GLU A 179 39.17 -35.31 -19.72
N GLY A 180 38.03 -36.00 -19.89
CA GLY A 180 37.60 -37.12 -19.04
C GLY A 180 36.37 -36.84 -18.16
N VAL A 181 35.91 -35.59 -18.08
CA VAL A 181 34.67 -35.21 -17.38
C VAL A 181 33.52 -35.05 -18.37
N ASN A 182 32.60 -36.02 -18.39
CA ASN A 182 31.48 -36.06 -19.34
C ASN A 182 30.12 -35.64 -18.74
N ASP A 183 30.08 -35.37 -17.43
CA ASP A 183 28.84 -35.04 -16.71
C ASP A 183 29.10 -34.12 -15.51
N LEU A 184 28.08 -33.38 -15.08
CA LEU A 184 28.11 -32.48 -13.93
C LEU A 184 27.81 -33.18 -12.60
N ASP A 185 27.39 -34.45 -12.63
CA ASP A 185 27.14 -35.27 -11.44
C ASP A 185 28.43 -35.86 -10.83
N ILE A 186 29.60 -35.50 -11.37
CA ILE A 186 30.91 -35.87 -10.80
C ILE A 186 31.20 -35.04 -9.55
N GLU A 187 31.82 -35.65 -8.54
CA GLU A 187 32.30 -34.97 -7.33
C GLU A 187 33.22 -33.79 -7.67
N ALA A 188 32.88 -32.61 -7.15
CA ALA A 188 33.62 -31.37 -7.40
C ALA A 188 35.06 -31.41 -6.84
N SER A 189 35.29 -32.21 -5.80
CA SER A 189 36.60 -32.46 -5.17
C SER A 189 37.61 -33.15 -6.10
N LYS A 190 37.14 -33.87 -7.14
CA LYS A 190 37.99 -34.50 -8.16
C LYS A 190 38.49 -33.53 -9.23
N ILE A 191 37.85 -32.37 -9.34
CA ILE A 191 38.11 -31.35 -10.37
C ILE A 191 38.85 -30.15 -9.78
N LEU A 192 38.50 -29.76 -8.55
CA LEU A 192 39.09 -28.62 -7.85
C LEU A 192 40.31 -29.02 -7.02
N THR A 193 41.36 -28.21 -7.08
CA THR A 193 42.55 -28.40 -6.25
C THR A 193 42.30 -27.97 -4.79
N PRO A 194 43.01 -28.55 -3.79
CA PRO A 194 42.87 -28.15 -2.39
C PRO A 194 43.10 -26.65 -2.12
N LYS A 195 43.92 -25.99 -2.96
CA LYS A 195 44.15 -24.55 -2.90
C LYS A 195 42.93 -23.76 -3.36
N GLU A 196 42.27 -24.18 -4.44
CA GLU A 196 41.04 -23.56 -4.94
C GLU A 196 39.87 -23.76 -3.96
N ILE A 197 39.75 -24.94 -3.35
CA ILE A 197 38.74 -25.21 -2.31
C ILE A 197 38.93 -24.27 -1.12
N LYS A 198 40.18 -24.02 -0.72
CA LYS A 198 40.50 -23.07 0.36
C LYS A 198 40.17 -21.62 -0.05
N GLU A 199 40.51 -21.20 -1.27
CA GLU A 199 40.15 -19.88 -1.78
C GLU A 199 38.63 -19.68 -1.91
N LEU A 200 37.87 -20.74 -2.25
CA LEU A 200 36.41 -20.72 -2.30
C LEU A 200 35.79 -20.48 -0.92
N LYS A 201 36.35 -21.11 0.11
CA LYS A 201 35.94 -20.87 1.50
C LYS A 201 36.30 -19.45 1.95
N ASP A 202 37.54 -19.04 1.74
CA ASP A 202 38.06 -17.77 2.25
C ASP A 202 37.44 -16.54 1.55
N LYS A 203 37.14 -16.63 0.25
CA LYS A 203 36.66 -15.49 -0.56
C LYS A 203 35.15 -15.48 -0.79
N TYR A 204 34.52 -16.65 -0.85
CA TYR A 204 33.11 -16.78 -1.20
C TYR A 204 32.28 -17.43 -0.08
N ASN A 205 32.89 -17.83 1.04
CA ASN A 205 32.23 -18.54 2.14
C ASN A 205 31.46 -19.79 1.67
N ILE A 206 31.92 -20.43 0.59
CA ILE A 206 31.34 -21.66 0.05
C ILE A 206 32.11 -22.84 0.63
N GLU A 207 31.46 -23.58 1.52
CA GLU A 207 31.98 -24.87 1.99
C GLU A 207 31.57 -25.98 1.03
N LEU A 208 32.56 -26.65 0.45
CA LEU A 208 32.41 -27.83 -0.39
C LEU A 208 32.61 -29.07 0.47
N LYS A 209 31.64 -29.98 0.48
CA LYS A 209 31.80 -31.31 1.07
C LYS A 209 32.41 -32.26 0.04
N GLU A 210 33.11 -33.29 0.51
CA GLU A 210 33.84 -34.22 -0.37
C GLU A 210 32.91 -34.99 -1.34
N ASP A 211 31.65 -35.17 -0.98
CA ASP A 211 30.60 -35.87 -1.71
C ASP A 211 29.74 -34.99 -2.64
N GLU A 212 29.97 -33.66 -2.66
CA GLU A 212 29.16 -32.75 -3.44
C GLU A 212 29.52 -32.76 -4.93
N THR A 213 28.49 -32.81 -5.77
CA THR A 213 28.66 -32.83 -7.22
C THR A 213 29.07 -31.45 -7.76
N LEU A 214 29.64 -31.41 -8.96
CA LEU A 214 29.93 -30.17 -9.66
C LEU A 214 28.64 -29.34 -9.88
N LYS A 215 27.51 -30.02 -10.10
CA LYS A 215 26.18 -29.41 -10.18
C LYS A 215 25.76 -28.74 -8.87
N ASP A 216 26.03 -29.37 -7.72
CA ASP A 216 25.79 -28.77 -6.39
C ASP A 216 26.68 -27.55 -6.14
N PHE A 217 27.93 -27.62 -6.58
CA PHE A 217 28.85 -26.50 -6.50
C PHE A 217 28.37 -25.30 -7.33
N ILE A 218 27.98 -25.54 -8.59
CA ILE A 218 27.41 -24.49 -9.47
C ILE A 218 26.14 -23.90 -8.85
N TYR A 219 25.29 -24.73 -8.22
CA TYR A 219 24.11 -24.26 -7.50
C TYR A 219 24.47 -23.34 -6.33
N LYS A 220 25.44 -23.70 -5.49
CA LYS A 220 25.93 -22.85 -4.38
C LYS A 220 26.51 -21.55 -4.90
N LEU A 221 27.30 -21.60 -5.97
CA LEU A 221 27.91 -20.43 -6.58
C LEU A 221 26.86 -19.50 -7.20
N ALA A 222 25.83 -20.07 -7.86
CA ALA A 222 24.70 -19.30 -8.38
C ALA A 222 23.93 -18.59 -7.27
N ASN A 223 23.63 -19.28 -6.15
CA ASN A 223 22.99 -18.65 -5.00
C ASN A 223 23.87 -17.59 -4.35
N TYR A 224 25.17 -17.81 -4.22
CA TYR A 224 26.09 -16.81 -3.70
C TYR A 224 26.08 -15.54 -4.58
N GLN A 225 26.23 -15.70 -5.89
CA GLN A 225 26.21 -14.57 -6.82
C GLN A 225 24.87 -13.83 -6.81
N LEU A 226 23.75 -14.56 -6.67
CA LEU A 226 22.43 -13.94 -6.51
C LEU A 226 22.25 -13.20 -5.19
N ASN A 227 23.00 -13.53 -4.15
CA ASN A 227 22.91 -12.83 -2.86
C ASN A 227 23.86 -11.66 -2.77
N VAL A 228 25.00 -11.70 -3.47
CA VAL A 228 26.03 -10.65 -3.48
C VAL A 228 25.81 -9.61 -4.57
N ALA A 229 25.46 -10.01 -5.80
CA ALA A 229 25.28 -9.07 -6.90
C ALA A 229 24.17 -8.03 -6.65
N PRO A 230 23.06 -8.36 -5.96
CA PRO A 230 22.04 -7.38 -5.63
C PRO A 230 22.32 -6.53 -4.39
N ASP A 231 23.41 -6.71 -3.66
CA ASP A 231 23.66 -5.94 -2.41
C ASP A 231 23.52 -4.41 -2.57
N PRO A 232 24.02 -3.77 -3.65
CA PRO A 232 23.78 -2.34 -3.89
C PRO A 232 22.31 -2.02 -4.17
N TYR A 233 21.57 -3.00 -4.69
CA TYR A 233 20.18 -2.87 -5.13
C TYR A 233 19.15 -3.23 -4.06
N LYS A 234 19.54 -3.97 -3.00
CA LYS A 234 18.67 -4.34 -1.87
C LYS A 234 18.05 -3.11 -1.20
N LYS A 235 18.75 -1.96 -1.21
CA LYS A 235 18.24 -0.68 -0.71
C LYS A 235 17.00 -0.18 -1.47
N PHE A 236 16.83 -0.55 -2.74
CA PHE A 236 15.68 -0.15 -3.55
C PHE A 236 14.48 -1.10 -3.43
N ILE A 237 14.64 -2.29 -2.83
CA ILE A 237 13.54 -3.25 -2.65
C ILE A 237 12.37 -2.62 -1.86
N PRO A 238 12.59 -1.97 -0.70
CA PRO A 238 11.51 -1.31 0.02
C PRO A 238 10.79 -0.22 -0.81
N ILE A 239 11.56 0.54 -1.60
CA ILE A 239 11.00 1.59 -2.48
C ILE A 239 10.11 0.95 -3.55
N GLY A 240 10.60 -0.09 -4.21
CA GLY A 240 9.84 -0.83 -5.23
C GLY A 240 8.56 -1.43 -4.66
N LEU A 241 8.61 -2.02 -3.46
CA LEU A 241 7.45 -2.58 -2.76
C LEU A 241 6.43 -1.50 -2.37
N ALA A 242 6.88 -0.33 -1.91
CA ALA A 242 5.98 0.78 -1.58
C ALA A 242 5.28 1.36 -2.83
N ILE A 243 6.01 1.51 -3.93
CA ILE A 243 5.44 1.92 -5.22
C ILE A 243 4.44 0.87 -5.72
N ALA A 244 4.79 -0.41 -5.63
CA ALA A 244 3.89 -1.51 -6.00
C ALA A 244 2.59 -1.45 -5.18
N LEU A 245 2.69 -1.29 -3.85
CA LEU A 245 1.51 -1.15 -2.99
C LEU A 245 0.65 0.05 -3.37
N PHE A 246 1.27 1.22 -3.61
CA PHE A 246 0.54 2.41 -4.06
C PHE A 246 -0.24 2.15 -5.36
N LEU A 247 0.41 1.53 -6.35
CA LEU A 247 -0.24 1.20 -7.62
C LEU A 247 -1.35 0.17 -7.44
N SER A 248 -1.15 -0.84 -6.59
CA SER A 248 -2.19 -1.82 -6.25
C SER A 248 -3.41 -1.15 -5.62
N LEU A 249 -3.20 -0.28 -4.63
CA LEU A 249 -4.28 0.49 -4.02
C LEU A 249 -4.97 1.42 -5.03
N LYS A 250 -4.21 2.01 -5.96
CA LYS A 250 -4.76 2.85 -7.02
C LYS A 250 -5.64 2.06 -7.99
N ILE A 251 -5.29 0.83 -8.33
CA ILE A 251 -6.14 -0.05 -9.14
C ILE A 251 -7.41 -0.40 -8.38
N VAL A 252 -7.29 -0.80 -7.10
CA VAL A 252 -8.45 -1.10 -6.23
C VAL A 252 -9.37 0.11 -6.10
N SER A 253 -8.82 1.32 -6.16
CA SER A 253 -9.60 2.57 -6.10
C SER A 253 -10.67 2.69 -7.18
N PHE A 254 -10.46 2.07 -8.35
CA PHE A 254 -11.44 2.09 -9.43
C PHE A 254 -12.76 1.41 -9.03
N ILE A 255 -12.69 0.39 -8.17
CA ILE A 255 -13.86 -0.31 -7.61
C ILE A 255 -14.30 0.35 -6.31
N PHE A 256 -13.35 0.81 -5.50
CA PHE A 256 -13.63 1.37 -4.18
C PHE A 256 -14.35 2.72 -4.23
N VAL A 257 -13.96 3.63 -5.13
CA VAL A 257 -14.61 4.93 -5.32
C VAL A 257 -16.12 4.80 -5.62
N PRO A 258 -16.53 4.07 -6.67
CA PRO A 258 -17.95 3.96 -7.00
C PRO A 258 -18.74 3.23 -5.90
N LEU A 259 -18.12 2.25 -5.22
CA LEU A 259 -18.72 1.57 -4.08
C LEU A 259 -18.96 2.53 -2.90
N THR A 260 -17.96 3.35 -2.55
CA THR A 260 -18.07 4.35 -1.49
C THR A 260 -19.16 5.38 -1.80
N ILE A 261 -19.23 5.83 -3.05
CA ILE A 261 -20.27 6.75 -3.53
C ILE A 261 -21.67 6.13 -3.41
N LEU A 262 -21.84 4.90 -3.88
CA LEU A 262 -23.12 4.18 -3.83
C LEU A 262 -23.60 4.00 -2.38
N LEU A 263 -22.70 3.57 -1.48
CA LEU A 263 -23.04 3.35 -0.08
C LEU A 263 -23.28 4.67 0.66
N SER A 264 -22.53 5.72 0.36
CA SER A 264 -22.77 7.06 0.90
C SER A 264 -24.14 7.58 0.49
N TRP A 265 -24.54 7.36 -0.78
CA TRP A 265 -25.88 7.73 -1.26
C TRP A 265 -26.99 6.94 -0.56
N LEU A 266 -26.78 5.64 -0.32
CA LEU A 266 -27.74 4.80 0.39
C LEU A 266 -27.90 5.28 1.85
N ILE A 267 -26.79 5.57 2.53
CA ILE A 267 -26.82 6.08 3.90
C ILE A 267 -27.46 7.48 3.95
N MET A 268 -27.20 8.34 2.97
CA MET A 268 -27.91 9.61 2.83
C MET A 268 -29.43 9.42 2.78
N LYS A 269 -29.93 8.46 1.99
CA LYS A 269 -31.37 8.16 1.94
C LYS A 269 -31.92 7.68 3.27
N ILE A 270 -31.16 6.87 4.00
CA ILE A 270 -31.55 6.43 5.35
C ILE A 270 -31.61 7.65 6.30
N LEU A 271 -30.61 8.53 6.28
CA LEU A 271 -30.60 9.74 7.11
C LEU A 271 -31.77 10.69 6.81
N LEU A 272 -32.17 10.79 5.54
CA LEU A 272 -33.36 11.54 5.12
C LEU A 272 -34.65 10.89 5.63
N ALA A 273 -34.77 9.56 5.53
CA ALA A 273 -35.93 8.82 6.05
C ALA A 273 -36.06 8.99 7.58
N LEU A 274 -34.93 9.02 8.30
CA LEU A 274 -34.87 9.26 9.74
C LEU A 274 -35.07 10.74 10.12
N LYS A 275 -35.30 11.65 9.16
CA LYS A 275 -35.40 13.12 9.36
C LYS A 275 -34.17 13.72 10.04
N PHE A 276 -33.02 13.04 9.95
CA PHE A 276 -31.75 13.55 10.44
C PHE A 276 -31.25 14.69 9.55
N THR A 277 -31.44 14.57 8.23
CA THR A 277 -31.15 15.59 7.23
C THR A 277 -32.43 16.05 6.53
N ARG A 278 -32.40 17.23 5.89
CA ARG A 278 -33.49 17.76 5.05
C ARG A 278 -32.88 18.30 3.76
N ILE A 279 -33.54 18.07 2.62
CA ILE A 279 -33.18 18.69 1.35
C ILE A 279 -33.98 19.99 1.26
N GLU A 280 -33.28 21.12 1.29
CA GLU A 280 -33.87 22.43 1.03
C GLU A 280 -33.81 22.71 -0.48
N ARG A 281 -34.85 23.35 -1.02
CA ARG A 281 -34.92 23.73 -2.42
C ARG A 281 -34.77 25.24 -2.51
N GLU A 282 -33.74 25.69 -3.21
CA GLU A 282 -33.50 27.10 -3.48
C GLU A 282 -33.76 27.39 -4.97
N THR A 283 -34.47 28.48 -5.27
CA THR A 283 -34.61 28.99 -6.64
C THR A 283 -33.31 29.69 -7.04
N LYS A 284 -32.60 29.13 -8.03
CA LYS A 284 -31.36 29.70 -8.57
C LYS A 284 -31.57 30.14 -10.02
N GLU A 285 -31.08 31.33 -10.36
CA GLU A 285 -31.01 31.81 -11.74
C GLU A 285 -29.83 31.15 -12.45
N VAL A 286 -30.05 30.63 -13.66
CA VAL A 286 -29.05 29.89 -14.44
C VAL A 286 -28.80 30.64 -15.74
N GLU A 287 -27.57 31.11 -15.93
CA GLU A 287 -27.16 31.71 -17.20
C GLU A 287 -27.05 30.61 -18.27
N THR A 288 -27.86 30.72 -19.33
CA THR A 288 -27.78 29.85 -20.50
C THR A 288 -27.25 30.65 -21.69
N VAL A 289 -26.12 30.22 -22.26
CA VAL A 289 -25.66 30.74 -23.55
C VAL A 289 -26.59 30.17 -24.62
N LYS A 290 -27.34 31.05 -25.28
CA LYS A 290 -28.14 30.73 -26.46
C LYS A 290 -27.46 31.36 -27.67
N LEU A 291 -27.47 30.65 -28.79
CA LEU A 291 -27.03 31.16 -30.10
C LEU A 291 -28.02 32.21 -30.61
#